data_AF-A0A6I1W5Q7-F1
#
_entry.id   AF-A0A6I1W5Q7-F1
#
_cell.length_a   1.000
_cell.length_b   1.000
_cell.length_c   1.000
_cell.angle_alpha   90.00
_cell.angle_beta   90.00
_cell.angle_gamma   90.00
#
_symmetry.space_group_name_H-M   'P 1'
#
loop_
_entity.id
_entity.type
_entity.pdbx_description
1 polymer ?
#
loop_
_entity_poly.entity_id
_entity_poly.type
_entity_poly.pdbx_seq_one_letter_code
_entity_poly.pdbx_strand_id
1 'polypeptide(L)'
;KLHGNQFFVSRTVLEQEITKPENKGMTLASKGALFATPLFLCVVVVEVSDILFAFDSVPAVIAVSREPLIVYSAMMFAILGLRTMYFVLEALKRYLVHLEKSVIALLFFIAAKLALNATNHLFGHGISIEPNTSLLVVLVVLAIG
;
A
#
# COMPACT_ATOMS: atom_id res chain seq x y z
N LYS A 1 -20.62 9.38 -16.42
CA LYS A 1 -20.22 8.02 -15.97
C LYS A 1 -18.73 7.82 -16.22
N LEU A 2 -17.93 7.57 -15.18
CA LEU A 2 -16.52 7.19 -15.36
C LEU A 2 -16.47 5.86 -16.14
N HIS A 3 -15.84 5.85 -17.31
CA HIS A 3 -15.58 4.63 -18.07
C HIS A 3 -14.64 3.73 -17.24
N GLY A 4 -15.19 2.68 -16.62
CA GLY A 4 -14.49 1.85 -15.64
C GLY A 4 -13.51 0.81 -16.21
N ASN A 5 -13.37 0.71 -17.54
CA ASN A 5 -12.61 -0.38 -18.18
C ASN A 5 -11.45 0.08 -19.08
N GLN A 6 -11.18 1.38 -19.22
CA GLN A 6 -10.12 1.88 -20.08
C GLN A 6 -9.07 2.65 -19.29
N PHE A 7 -7.82 2.19 -19.32
CA PHE A 7 -6.70 2.84 -18.62
C PHE A 7 -6.37 4.23 -19.20
N PHE A 8 -6.54 4.37 -20.51
CA PHE A 8 -6.40 5.62 -21.24
C PHE A 8 -7.67 5.90 -22.02
N VAL A 9 -8.13 7.14 -21.98
CA VAL A 9 -9.27 7.56 -22.80
C VAL A 9 -8.80 8.61 -23.79
N SER A 10 -9.03 8.35 -25.07
CA SER A 10 -8.74 9.27 -26.16
C SER A 10 -9.71 10.45 -26.14
N ARG A 11 -9.20 11.64 -26.47
CA ARG A 11 -9.96 12.90 -26.47
C ARG A 11 -11.26 12.85 -27.29
N THR A 12 -11.29 12.10 -28.39
CA THR A 12 -12.47 11.93 -29.25
C THR A 12 -13.66 11.32 -28.50
N VAL A 13 -13.41 10.41 -27.56
CA VAL A 13 -14.44 9.79 -26.71
C VAL A 13 -14.89 10.76 -25.62
N LEU A 14 -13.96 11.54 -25.05
CA LEU A 14 -14.29 12.57 -24.05
C LEU A 14 -15.14 13.71 -24.63
N GLU A 15 -14.86 14.14 -25.86
CA GLU A 15 -15.63 15.19 -26.55
C GLU A 15 -17.06 14.74 -26.86
N GLN A 16 -17.26 13.47 -27.23
CA GLN A 16 -18.62 12.90 -27.37
C GLN A 16 -19.36 12.81 -26.02
N GLU A 17 -18.66 12.53 -24.93
CA GLU A 17 -19.27 12.37 -23.59
C GLU A 17 -19.61 13.71 -22.91
N ILE A 18 -18.89 14.79 -23.23
CA ILE A 18 -19.19 16.17 -22.78
C ILE A 18 -20.40 16.76 -23.53
N THR A 19 -20.68 16.27 -24.74
CA THR A 19 -21.84 16.70 -25.54
C THR A 19 -23.16 16.15 -24.97
N LYS A 20 -23.11 15.17 -24.05
CA LYS A 20 -24.30 14.65 -23.36
C LYS A 20 -24.88 15.68 -22.38
N PRO A 21 -26.21 15.77 -22.26
CA PRO A 21 -26.88 16.78 -21.44
C PRO A 21 -26.56 16.69 -19.94
N GLU A 22 -26.04 15.55 -19.46
CA GLU A 22 -25.64 15.32 -18.06
C GLU A 22 -24.33 16.00 -17.64
N ASN A 23 -23.42 16.34 -18.58
CA ASN A 23 -22.10 16.90 -18.27
C ASN A 23 -21.95 18.37 -18.69
N LYS A 24 -23.07 19.11 -18.77
CA LYS A 24 -23.06 20.55 -19.10
C LYS A 24 -22.33 21.35 -18.00
N GLY A 25 -21.11 21.79 -18.30
CA GLY A 25 -20.31 22.65 -17.43
C GLY A 25 -18.86 22.21 -17.22
N MET A 26 -18.47 21.01 -17.67
CA MET A 26 -17.09 20.54 -17.56
C MET A 26 -16.22 21.07 -18.70
N THR A 27 -15.19 21.82 -18.37
CA THR A 27 -14.16 22.30 -19.30
C THR A 27 -12.97 21.34 -19.31
N LEU A 28 -12.55 20.94 -20.51
CA LEU A 28 -11.33 20.15 -20.72
C LEU A 28 -10.11 21.06 -20.52
N ALA A 29 -9.40 20.90 -19.40
CA ALA A 29 -8.12 21.55 -19.19
C ALA A 29 -7.00 20.73 -19.86
N SER A 30 -6.31 21.35 -20.82
CA SER A 30 -5.11 20.89 -21.55
C SER A 30 -5.32 20.21 -22.91
N LYS A 31 -4.42 20.55 -23.85
CA LYS A 31 -4.30 20.02 -25.23
C LYS A 31 -3.55 18.68 -25.26
N GLY A 32 -3.98 17.70 -24.46
CA GLY A 32 -3.45 16.33 -24.48
C GLY A 32 -4.28 15.40 -25.36
N ALA A 33 -3.65 14.53 -26.16
CA ALA A 33 -4.35 13.52 -26.97
C ALA A 33 -4.87 12.32 -26.13
N LEU A 34 -4.24 12.07 -24.98
CA LEU A 34 -4.51 10.97 -24.06
C LEU A 34 -4.76 11.51 -22.65
N PHE A 35 -5.86 11.09 -22.03
CA PHE A 35 -6.16 11.38 -20.63
C PHE A 35 -5.97 10.11 -19.79
N ALA A 36 -5.15 10.22 -18.74
CA ALA A 36 -4.97 9.14 -17.77
C ALA A 36 -6.21 9.03 -16.87
N THR A 37 -6.72 7.81 -16.70
CA THR A 37 -7.87 7.57 -15.81
C THR A 37 -7.45 7.40 -14.35
N PRO A 38 -8.37 7.58 -13.38
CA PRO A 38 -8.10 7.28 -11.97
C PRO A 38 -7.59 5.86 -11.72
N LEU A 39 -7.95 4.89 -12.57
CA LEU A 39 -7.45 3.51 -12.50
C LEU A 39 -5.97 3.41 -12.83
N PHE A 40 -5.49 4.16 -13.83
CA PHE A 40 -4.06 4.22 -14.14
C PHE A 40 -3.26 4.77 -12.97
N LEU A 41 -3.74 5.85 -12.34
CA LEU A 41 -3.12 6.42 -11.14
C LEU A 41 -3.10 5.40 -10.00
N CYS A 42 -4.20 4.66 -9.81
CA CYS A 42 -4.28 3.64 -8.78
C CYS A 42 -3.27 2.50 -8.99
N VAL A 43 -3.11 2.01 -10.23
CA VAL A 43 -2.07 1.02 -10.57
C VAL A 43 -0.67 1.55 -10.29
N VAL A 44 -0.37 2.79 -10.71
CA VAL A 44 0.94 3.41 -10.43
C VAL A 44 1.21 3.48 -8.94
N VAL A 45 0.24 3.89 -8.12
CA VAL A 45 0.40 3.96 -6.66
C VAL A 45 0.65 2.59 -6.04
N VAL A 46 -0.05 1.55 -6.51
CA VAL A 46 0.14 0.18 -6.01
C VAL A 46 1.53 -0.34 -6.35
N GLU A 47 1.97 -0.20 -7.60
CA GLU A 47 3.31 -0.63 -8.04
C GLU A 47 4.42 0.11 -7.28
N VAL A 48 4.26 1.42 -7.06
CA VAL A 48 5.21 2.20 -6.26
C VAL A 48 5.20 1.78 -4.79
N SER A 49 4.03 1.47 -4.24
CA SER A 49 3.90 0.98 -2.85
C SER A 49 4.58 -0.37 -2.65
N ASP A 50 4.54 -1.25 -3.65
CA ASP A 50 5.22 -2.55 -3.60
C ASP A 50 6.76 -2.39 -3.60
N ILE A 51 7.29 -1.50 -4.44
CA ILE A 51 8.72 -1.14 -4.43
C ILE A 51 9.12 -0.58 -3.05
N LEU A 52 8.27 0.25 -2.43
CA LEU A 52 8.52 0.76 -1.08
C LEU A 52 8.51 -0.34 -0.02
N PHE A 53 7.60 -1.31 -0.12
CA PHE A 53 7.54 -2.47 0.78
C PHE A 53 8.72 -3.43 0.60
N ALA A 54 9.27 -3.53 -0.61
CA ALA A 54 10.45 -4.32 -0.90
C ALA A 54 11.67 -3.85 -0.09
N PHE A 55 11.77 -2.56 0.25
CA PHE A 55 12.92 -2.04 1.01
C PHE A 55 13.04 -2.59 2.44
N ASP A 56 11.94 -2.98 3.08
CA ASP A 56 11.97 -3.60 4.40
C ASP A 56 11.93 -5.14 4.29
N SER A 57 11.09 -5.66 3.40
CA SER A 57 10.89 -7.11 3.26
C SER A 57 12.06 -7.83 2.60
N VAL A 58 12.79 -7.20 1.66
CA VAL A 58 13.98 -7.82 1.03
C VAL A 58 15.11 -8.01 2.05
N PRO A 59 15.54 -6.99 2.83
CA PRO A 59 16.53 -7.19 3.89
C PRO A 59 16.12 -8.25 4.92
N ALA A 60 14.84 -8.33 5.28
CA ALA A 60 14.36 -9.34 6.21
C ALA A 60 14.46 -10.76 5.62
N VAL A 61 14.08 -10.95 4.36
CA VAL A 61 14.13 -12.27 3.70
C VAL A 61 15.57 -12.75 3.50
N ILE A 62 16.49 -11.87 3.09
CA ILE A 62 17.92 -12.24 2.94
C ILE A 62 18.59 -12.54 4.30
N ALA A 63 18.07 -11.96 5.39
CA ALA A 63 18.57 -12.25 6.74
C ALA A 63 18.16 -13.65 7.22
N VAL A 64 16.99 -14.14 6.82
CA VAL A 64 16.47 -15.47 7.20
C VAL A 64 16.90 -16.56 6.23
N SER A 65 16.90 -16.28 4.93
CA SER A 65 17.19 -17.25 3.88
C SER A 65 18.39 -16.82 3.06
N ARG A 66 19.38 -17.72 2.94
CA ARG A 66 20.64 -17.47 2.20
C ARG A 66 20.61 -17.98 0.77
N GLU A 67 19.52 -18.62 0.35
CA GLU A 67 19.36 -19.15 -1.00
C GLU A 67 18.77 -18.08 -1.92
N PRO A 68 19.56 -17.44 -2.80
CA PRO A 68 19.09 -16.33 -3.62
C PRO A 68 17.94 -16.73 -4.54
N LEU A 69 17.87 -17.98 -4.97
CA LEU A 69 16.77 -18.49 -5.81
C LEU A 69 15.41 -18.37 -5.11
N ILE A 70 15.35 -18.69 -3.82
CA ILE A 70 14.12 -18.56 -3.02
C ILE A 70 13.73 -17.09 -2.86
N VAL A 71 14.72 -16.23 -2.61
CA VAL A 71 14.49 -14.78 -2.49
C VAL A 71 13.95 -14.19 -3.78
N TYR A 72 14.60 -14.45 -4.92
CA TYR A 72 14.16 -13.92 -6.22
C TYR A 72 12.81 -14.46 -6.66
N SER A 73 12.57 -15.76 -6.50
CA SER A 73 11.28 -16.36 -6.88
C SER A 73 10.11 -15.85 -6.03
N ALA A 74 10.30 -15.68 -4.72
CA ALA A 74 9.29 -15.11 -3.83
C ALA A 74 8.93 -13.65 -4.19
N MET A 75 9.94 -12.82 -4.50
CA MET A 75 9.72 -11.42 -4.87
C MET A 75 9.05 -11.29 -6.24
N MET A 76 9.45 -12.08 -7.23
CA MET A 76 8.77 -12.10 -8.53
C MET A 76 7.32 -12.57 -8.41
N PHE A 77 7.03 -13.56 -7.55
CA PHE A 77 5.66 -14.01 -7.31
C PHE A 77 4.80 -12.95 -6.62
N ALA A 78 5.37 -12.18 -5.68
CA ALA A 78 4.68 -11.06 -5.04
C ALA A 78 4.23 -10.02 -6.07
N ILE A 79 5.14 -9.57 -6.94
CA ILE A 79 4.84 -8.59 -8.00
C ILE A 79 3.77 -9.13 -8.97
N LEU A 80 3.88 -10.39 -9.39
CA LEU A 80 2.91 -11.00 -10.32
C LEU A 80 1.50 -11.15 -9.72
N GLY A 81 1.40 -11.35 -8.39
CA GLY A 81 0.13 -11.52 -7.67
C GLY A 81 -0.68 -10.23 -7.48
N LEU A 82 -0.04 -9.06 -7.47
CA LEU A 82 -0.66 -7.76 -7.18
C LEU A 82 -1.76 -7.38 -8.17
N ARG A 83 -1.60 -7.71 -9.46
CA ARG A 83 -2.60 -7.41 -10.50
C ARG A 83 -3.95 -8.06 -10.20
N THR A 84 -3.94 -9.33 -9.79
CA THR A 84 -5.14 -10.07 -9.38
C THR A 84 -5.68 -9.57 -8.05
N MET A 85 -4.80 -9.16 -7.13
CA MET A 85 -5.21 -8.67 -5.82
C MET A 85 -5.82 -7.27 -5.88
N TYR A 86 -5.53 -6.46 -6.91
CA TYR A 86 -6.15 -5.14 -7.11
C TYR A 86 -7.69 -5.20 -7.12
N PHE A 87 -8.26 -6.14 -7.88
CA PHE A 87 -9.71 -6.33 -7.94
C PHE A 87 -10.29 -6.75 -6.58
N VAL A 88 -9.57 -7.61 -5.87
CA VAL A 88 -9.95 -8.06 -4.53
C VAL A 88 -9.88 -6.89 -3.54
N LEU A 89 -8.85 -6.04 -3.63
CA LEU A 89 -8.68 -4.87 -2.78
C LEU A 89 -9.76 -3.81 -3.02
N GLU A 90 -10.19 -3.61 -4.27
CA GLU A 90 -11.33 -2.75 -4.59
C GLU A 90 -12.59 -3.21 -3.85
N ALA A 91 -12.85 -4.51 -3.82
CA ALA A 91 -13.98 -5.09 -3.09
C ALA A 91 -13.77 -5.03 -1.55
N LEU A 92 -12.54 -5.27 -1.07
CA LEU A 92 -12.19 -5.28 0.35
C LEU A 92 -12.16 -3.88 0.98
N LYS A 93 -11.95 -2.82 0.19
CA LYS A 93 -11.89 -1.43 0.67
C LYS A 93 -13.11 -1.04 1.53
N ARG A 94 -14.29 -1.61 1.24
CA ARG A 94 -15.50 -1.37 2.04
C ARG A 94 -15.48 -2.02 3.42
N TYR A 95 -14.69 -3.07 3.62
CA TYR A 95 -14.64 -3.87 4.85
C TYR A 95 -13.47 -3.50 5.76
N LEU A 96 -12.37 -2.96 5.23
CA LEU A 96 -11.12 -2.70 5.98
C LEU A 96 -11.02 -1.34 6.68
N VAL A 97 -12.12 -0.60 6.87
CA VAL A 97 -12.11 0.75 7.46
C VAL A 97 -11.51 0.82 8.87
N HIS A 98 -11.67 -0.21 9.69
CA HIS A 98 -11.14 -0.20 11.06
C HIS A 98 -9.66 -0.60 11.12
N LEU A 99 -9.18 -1.38 10.14
CA LEU A 99 -7.81 -1.89 10.09
C LEU A 99 -6.77 -0.77 10.02
N GLU A 100 -7.08 0.31 9.30
CA GLU A 100 -6.19 1.48 9.18
C GLU A 100 -5.83 2.06 10.55
N LYS A 101 -6.81 2.19 11.46
CA LYS A 101 -6.60 2.77 12.79
C LYS A 101 -5.71 1.88 13.65
N SER A 102 -5.94 0.57 13.62
CA SER A 102 -5.15 -0.41 14.37
C SER A 102 -3.71 -0.47 13.89
N VAL A 103 -3.50 -0.45 12.57
CA VAL A 103 -2.16 -0.46 11.97
C VAL A 103 -1.38 0.81 12.33
N ILE A 104 -2.02 1.98 12.31
CA ILE A 104 -1.37 3.24 12.72
C ILE A 104 -0.92 3.18 14.19
N ALA A 105 -1.81 2.74 15.09
CA ALA A 105 -1.48 2.59 16.51
C ALA A 105 -0.34 1.59 16.74
N LEU A 106 -0.37 0.47 16.01
CA LEU A 106 0.65 -0.57 16.05
C LEU A 106 2.00 -0.05 15.55
N LEU A 107 2.04 0.68 14.43
CA LEU A 107 3.27 1.24 13.87
C LEU A 107 3.92 2.21 14.86
N PHE A 108 3.11 3.08 15.48
CA PHE A 108 3.60 4.02 16.49
C PHE A 108 4.20 3.29 17.70
N PHE A 109 3.54 2.23 18.18
CA PHE A 109 4.04 1.39 19.27
C PHE A 109 5.36 0.69 18.90
N ILE A 110 5.45 0.07 17.72
CA ILE A 110 6.67 -0.60 17.26
C ILE A 110 7.82 0.40 17.08
N ALA A 111 7.55 1.57 16.49
CA ALA A 111 8.54 2.62 16.33
C ALA A 111 9.07 3.13 17.68
N ALA A 112 8.18 3.39 18.64
CA ALA A 112 8.56 3.78 20.00
C ALA A 112 9.42 2.69 20.68
N LYS A 113 9.04 1.41 20.54
CA LYS A 113 9.81 0.29 21.08
C LYS A 113 11.21 0.21 20.44
N LEU A 114 11.32 0.33 19.11
CA LEU A 114 12.59 0.28 18.40
C LEU A 114 13.50 1.46 18.82
N ALA A 115 12.95 2.66 18.97
CA ALA A 115 13.69 3.82 19.47
C ALA A 115 14.20 3.62 20.91
N LEU A 116 13.34 3.14 21.81
CA LEU A 116 13.72 2.83 23.19
C LEU A 116 14.80 1.74 23.27
N ASN A 117 14.69 0.70 22.44
CA ASN A 117 15.69 -0.37 22.39
C ASN A 117 17.04 0.14 21.85
N ALA A 118 17.02 1.00 20.83
CA ALA A 118 18.23 1.65 20.32
C ALA A 118 18.88 2.57 21.38
N THR A 119 18.08 3.31 22.15
CA THR A 119 18.57 4.14 23.27
C THR A 119 19.13 3.28 24.41
N ASN A 120 18.56 2.11 24.72
CA ASN A 120 19.12 1.21 25.74
C ASN A 120 20.54 0.75 25.40
N HIS A 121 20.80 0.42 24.13
CA HIS A 121 22.14 0.02 23.68
C HIS A 121 23.16 1.18 23.73
N LEU A 122 22.69 2.43 23.67
CA LEU A 122 23.53 3.64 23.67
C LEU A 122 23.70 4.30 25.06
N PHE A 123 22.71 4.20 25.96
CA PHE A 123 22.67 4.96 27.23
C PHE A 123 22.63 4.09 28.52
N GLY A 124 22.60 2.76 28.43
CA GLY A 124 22.80 1.88 29.59
C GLY A 124 21.68 1.88 30.64
N HIS A 125 20.50 2.45 30.35
CA HIS A 125 19.31 2.29 31.18
C HIS A 125 18.62 0.96 30.84
N GLY A 126 18.55 0.04 31.80
CA GLY A 126 18.12 -1.35 31.60
C GLY A 126 16.60 -1.59 31.54
N ILE A 127 15.83 -0.79 30.80
CA ILE A 127 14.41 -1.10 30.57
C ILE A 127 14.27 -1.93 29.30
N SER A 128 14.66 -3.21 29.38
CA SER A 128 14.47 -4.18 28.30
C SER A 128 12.99 -4.55 28.23
N ILE A 129 12.25 -4.03 27.24
CA ILE A 129 10.91 -4.56 26.96
C ILE A 129 11.09 -5.96 26.38
N GLU A 130 10.79 -6.97 27.21
CA GLU A 130 10.87 -8.37 26.82
C GLU A 130 10.03 -8.64 25.56
N PRO A 131 10.51 -9.43 24.60
CA PRO A 131 9.77 -9.74 23.38
C PRO A 131 8.34 -10.23 23.65
N ASN A 132 8.13 -10.98 24.74
CA ASN A 132 6.84 -11.53 25.13
C ASN A 132 5.82 -10.46 25.54
N THR A 133 6.23 -9.44 26.31
CA THR A 133 5.31 -8.36 26.73
C THR A 133 4.93 -7.48 25.56
N SER A 134 5.87 -7.22 24.65
CA SER A 134 5.58 -6.53 23.39
C SER A 134 4.59 -7.31 22.52
N LEU A 135 4.75 -8.63 22.39
CA LEU A 135 3.87 -9.45 21.57
C LEU A 135 2.43 -9.43 22.13
N LEU A 136 2.29 -9.44 23.45
CA LEU A 136 0.99 -9.34 24.11
C LEU A 136 0.31 -7.99 23.85
N VAL A 137 1.03 -6.87 23.93
CA VAL A 137 0.48 -5.54 23.60
C VAL A 137 0.04 -5.46 22.15
N VAL A 138 0.85 -5.99 21.21
CA VAL A 138 0.50 -6.04 19.79
C VAL A 138 -0.79 -6.84 19.56
N LEU A 139 -0.93 -8.01 20.19
CA LEU A 139 -2.12 -8.84 20.09
C LEU A 139 -3.38 -8.15 20.63
N VAL A 140 -3.27 -7.46 21.76
CA VAL A 140 -4.39 -6.72 22.37
C VAL A 140 -4.83 -5.57 21.47
N VAL A 141 -3.88 -4.81 20.90
CA VAL A 141 -4.19 -3.70 19.99
C VAL A 141 -4.87 -4.21 18.71
N LEU A 142 -4.41 -5.34 18.16
CA LEU A 142 -5.03 -6.00 17.00
C LEU A 142 -6.41 -6.60 17.31
N ALA A 143 -6.64 -7.10 18.52
CA ALA A 143 -7.93 -7.67 18.89
C ALA A 143 -9.01 -6.60 19.09
N ILE A 144 -8.61 -5.37 19.47
CA ILE A 144 -9.52 -4.28 19.79
C ILE A 144 -9.96 -3.49 18.55
N GLY A 145 -9.10 -3.32 17.54
CA GLY A 145 -9.41 -2.49 16.37
C GLY A 145 -9.49 -3.26 15.07
#